data_AF-A0A7K4D8E1-F1
#
_entry.id   AF-A0A7K4D8E1-F1
#
_cell.length_a   1.000
_cell.length_b   1.000
_cell.length_c   1.000
_cell.angle_alpha   90.00
_cell.angle_beta   90.00
_cell.angle_gamma   90.00
#
_symmetry.space_group_name_H-M   'P 1'
#
loop_
_entity.id
_entity.type
_entity.pdbx_description
1 polymer ?
#
loop_
_entity_poly.entity_id
_entity_poly.type
_entity_poly.pdbx_seq_one_letter_code
_entity_poly.pdbx_strand_id
1 'polypeptide(L)'
;MIDTRIIVEGVSDVETLSKAIQDLALGSEFGVTISSIIPTTNVEIAKKSIIGSDIVLIATDADRSGRELADRLFEELKGKEILIERVKFPKGHDLEHADLFLVSKEIKNSLIRIGLKSLKSIDALTEKDKFIRSLEKDMYGLKIENEDLKKKIKNLEQTVQSFVSEKELINSLEQDLDRINVEKNEIELENSELKKEIKTKEDRISEIEARYRDIEAKILNIYDLDKYWSKISDDEKPKVNEIIKAIEILNFDRVVASEDFIVSPSEDYVHKVLKLIKMGRELNKD
;
A
#
# COMPACT_ATOMS: atom_id res chain seq x y z
N MET A 1 20.10 21.09 -55.93
CA MET A 1 20.48 22.30 -56.69
C MET A 1 19.65 23.43 -56.13
N ILE A 2 20.25 24.57 -55.85
CA ILE A 2 19.57 25.72 -55.23
C ILE A 2 18.72 26.41 -56.31
N ASP A 3 17.43 26.57 -56.07
CA ASP A 3 16.49 27.23 -56.98
C ASP A 3 16.63 28.76 -56.89
N THR A 4 17.02 29.41 -57.98
CA THR A 4 17.17 30.86 -58.08
C THR A 4 16.20 31.44 -59.10
N ARG A 5 15.49 32.49 -58.71
CA ARG A 5 14.64 33.27 -59.61
C ARG A 5 15.15 34.70 -59.71
N ILE A 6 15.03 35.30 -60.89
CA ILE A 6 15.45 36.69 -61.11
C ILE A 6 14.22 37.53 -61.45
N ILE A 7 14.01 38.63 -60.75
CA ILE A 7 12.98 39.63 -61.07
C ILE A 7 13.62 40.75 -61.88
N VAL A 8 12.97 41.13 -62.98
CA VAL A 8 13.40 42.16 -63.92
C VAL A 8 12.23 43.10 -64.24
N GLU A 9 12.49 44.26 -64.83
CA GLU A 9 11.44 45.27 -65.07
C GLU A 9 10.61 44.94 -66.31
N GLY A 10 11.30 44.56 -67.40
CA GLY A 10 10.71 44.38 -68.72
C GLY A 10 11.07 43.07 -69.39
N VAL A 11 10.43 42.81 -70.54
CA VAL A 11 10.67 41.59 -71.34
C VAL A 11 12.02 41.67 -72.08
N SER A 12 12.47 42.88 -72.42
CA SER A 12 13.77 43.14 -73.02
C SER A 12 14.93 42.72 -72.10
N ASP A 13 14.82 43.01 -70.81
CA ASP A 13 15.75 42.58 -69.77
C ASP A 13 15.93 41.05 -69.71
N VAL A 14 14.84 40.32 -69.96
CA VAL A 14 14.84 38.84 -69.95
C VAL A 14 15.78 38.32 -71.02
N GLU A 15 15.79 38.92 -72.21
CA GLU A 15 16.64 38.48 -73.31
C GLU A 15 18.12 38.70 -72.98
N THR A 16 18.47 39.87 -72.48
CA THR A 16 19.86 40.20 -72.11
C THR A 16 20.36 39.30 -70.97
N LEU A 17 19.56 39.12 -69.92
CA LEU A 17 19.92 38.24 -68.81
C LEU A 17 20.01 36.77 -69.24
N SER A 18 19.08 36.29 -70.06
CA SER A 18 19.12 34.92 -70.59
C SER A 18 20.41 34.66 -71.35
N LYS A 19 20.84 35.59 -72.21
CA LYS A 19 22.13 35.49 -72.92
C LYS A 19 23.31 35.53 -71.95
N ALA A 20 23.25 36.39 -70.93
CA ALA A 20 24.33 36.55 -69.95
C ALA A 20 24.52 35.29 -69.07
N ILE A 21 23.44 34.54 -68.87
CA ILE A 21 23.41 33.33 -68.04
C ILE A 21 23.81 32.09 -68.83
N GLN A 22 23.54 32.03 -70.14
CA GLN A 22 23.84 30.85 -70.96
C GLN A 22 25.32 30.43 -70.91
N ASP A 23 26.23 31.41 -70.89
CA ASP A 23 27.67 31.17 -70.82
C ASP A 23 28.18 30.95 -69.38
N LEU A 24 27.32 31.04 -68.37
CA LEU A 24 27.66 30.85 -66.98
C LEU A 24 27.43 29.39 -66.55
N ALA A 25 28.50 28.73 -66.12
CA ALA A 25 28.45 27.38 -65.54
C ALA A 25 27.89 27.37 -64.10
N LEU A 26 26.75 28.00 -63.85
CA LEU A 26 26.17 28.20 -62.50
C LEU A 26 25.88 26.90 -61.75
N GLY A 27 25.46 25.86 -62.47
CA GLY A 27 25.16 24.56 -61.88
C GLY A 27 26.41 23.85 -61.33
N SER A 28 27.53 23.89 -62.05
CA SER A 28 28.77 23.24 -61.63
C SER A 28 29.62 24.11 -60.70
N GLU A 29 29.65 25.43 -60.91
CA GLU A 29 30.46 26.35 -60.10
C GLU A 29 29.80 26.70 -58.76
N PHE A 30 28.46 26.86 -58.74
CA PHE A 30 27.75 27.35 -57.56
C PHE A 30 26.66 26.39 -57.06
N GLY A 31 26.36 25.30 -57.77
CA GLY A 31 25.25 24.41 -57.42
C GLY A 31 23.86 25.06 -57.57
N VAL A 32 23.79 26.14 -58.35
CA VAL A 32 22.61 27.01 -58.52
C VAL A 32 21.96 26.77 -59.87
N THR A 33 20.62 26.82 -59.90
CA THR A 33 19.82 26.79 -61.13
C THR A 33 19.01 28.05 -61.21
N ILE A 34 19.05 28.76 -62.34
CA ILE A 34 18.10 29.83 -62.59
C ILE A 34 16.86 29.20 -63.21
N SER A 35 15.81 29.01 -62.42
CA SER A 35 14.57 28.37 -62.89
C SER A 35 13.64 29.32 -63.63
N SER A 36 13.71 30.62 -63.34
CA SER A 36 12.82 31.61 -63.93
C SER A 36 13.41 33.03 -63.90
N ILE A 37 13.15 33.77 -64.98
CA ILE A 37 13.31 35.23 -65.05
C ILE A 37 11.91 35.84 -65.17
N ILE A 38 11.54 36.71 -64.24
CA ILE A 38 10.17 37.19 -64.02
C ILE A 38 10.12 38.68 -64.38
N PRO A 39 9.60 39.06 -65.56
CA PRO A 39 9.46 40.46 -65.95
C PRO A 39 8.23 41.08 -65.29
N THR A 40 8.42 41.75 -64.15
CA THR A 40 7.32 42.42 -63.44
C THR A 40 7.82 43.61 -62.62
N THR A 41 7.10 44.72 -62.74
CA THR A 41 7.22 45.87 -61.83
C THR A 41 6.19 45.81 -60.69
N ASN A 42 5.25 44.85 -60.74
CA ASN A 42 4.21 44.68 -59.73
C ASN A 42 4.70 43.78 -58.58
N VAL A 43 4.72 44.35 -57.37
CA VAL A 43 5.17 43.69 -56.13
C VAL A 43 4.33 42.45 -55.78
N GLU A 44 3.01 42.48 -55.98
CA GLU A 44 2.14 41.36 -55.64
C GLU A 44 2.34 40.17 -56.58
N ILE A 45 2.63 40.45 -57.86
CA ILE A 45 3.03 39.42 -58.83
C ILE A 45 4.39 38.85 -58.44
N ALA A 46 5.36 39.71 -58.08
CA ALA A 46 6.67 39.28 -57.62
C ALA A 46 6.57 38.36 -56.40
N LYS A 47 5.80 38.75 -55.36
CA LYS A 47 5.56 37.95 -54.15
C LYS A 47 5.08 36.53 -54.46
N LYS A 48 4.08 36.40 -55.33
CA LYS A 48 3.54 35.08 -55.71
C LYS A 48 4.51 34.28 -56.56
N SER A 49 5.28 34.95 -57.42
CA SER A 49 6.17 34.30 -58.40
C SER A 49 7.46 33.80 -57.78
N ILE A 50 7.84 34.24 -56.58
CA ILE A 50 9.02 33.76 -55.87
C ILE A 50 8.73 32.65 -54.85
N ILE A 51 7.47 32.26 -54.66
CA ILE A 51 7.13 31.21 -53.70
C ILE A 51 7.83 29.90 -54.09
N GLY A 52 8.55 29.32 -53.13
CA GLY A 52 9.27 28.06 -53.29
C GLY A 52 10.65 28.19 -53.95
N SER A 53 11.15 29.39 -54.26
CA SER A 53 12.56 29.58 -54.63
C SER A 53 13.43 29.72 -53.38
N ASP A 54 14.65 29.20 -53.43
CA ASP A 54 15.65 29.37 -52.35
C ASP A 54 16.27 30.78 -52.39
N ILE A 55 16.52 31.29 -53.59
CA ILE A 55 17.17 32.59 -53.83
C ILE A 55 16.34 33.42 -54.81
N VAL A 56 16.25 34.72 -54.53
CA VAL A 56 15.70 35.71 -55.46
C VAL A 56 16.73 36.81 -55.72
N LEU A 57 17.03 37.03 -56.99
CA LEU A 57 17.84 38.15 -57.45
C LEU A 57 16.94 39.25 -58.01
N ILE A 58 17.12 40.48 -57.55
CA ILE A 58 16.41 41.65 -58.07
C ILE A 58 17.35 42.36 -59.04
N ALA A 59 17.06 42.29 -60.32
CA ALA A 59 17.85 42.83 -61.43
C ALA A 59 17.08 43.93 -62.15
N THR A 60 17.00 45.10 -61.50
CA THR A 60 16.38 46.33 -62.02
C THR A 60 17.45 47.25 -62.61
N ASP A 61 17.03 48.25 -63.37
CA ASP A 61 17.93 49.23 -63.95
C ASP A 61 18.71 50.05 -62.91
N ALA A 62 19.83 50.59 -63.37
CA ALA A 62 20.73 51.42 -62.56
C ALA A 62 20.27 52.88 -62.46
N ASP A 63 19.13 53.24 -63.06
CA ASP A 63 18.55 54.59 -63.03
C ASP A 63 17.85 54.88 -61.68
N ARG A 64 17.16 56.02 -61.56
CA ARG A 64 16.46 56.36 -60.32
C ARG A 64 15.24 55.47 -60.10
N SER A 65 14.48 55.21 -61.17
CA SER A 65 13.21 54.49 -61.10
C SER A 65 13.43 53.02 -60.74
N GLY A 66 14.40 52.36 -61.37
CA GLY A 66 14.81 51.00 -61.10
C GLY A 66 15.41 50.83 -59.69
N ARG A 67 16.16 51.82 -59.18
CA ARG A 67 16.57 51.80 -57.76
C ARG A 67 15.38 51.83 -56.80
N GLU A 68 14.42 52.73 -57.02
CA GLU A 68 13.23 52.84 -56.16
C GLU A 68 12.37 51.56 -56.23
N LEU A 69 12.27 50.94 -57.40
CA LEU A 69 11.60 49.65 -57.58
C LEU A 69 12.32 48.51 -56.87
N ALA A 70 13.65 48.41 -57.01
CA ALA A 70 14.43 47.39 -56.34
C ALA A 70 14.34 47.50 -54.82
N ASP A 71 14.40 48.70 -54.26
CA ASP A 71 14.31 48.90 -52.82
C ASP A 71 12.92 48.51 -52.30
N ARG A 72 11.86 48.84 -53.06
CA ARG A 72 10.49 48.42 -52.76
C ARG A 72 10.33 46.90 -52.80
N LEU A 73 10.79 46.25 -53.87
CA LEU A 73 10.76 44.79 -54.00
C LEU A 73 11.59 44.14 -52.89
N PHE A 74 12.75 44.69 -52.57
CA PHE A 74 13.62 44.13 -51.55
C PHE A 74 12.95 44.12 -50.17
N GLU A 75 12.33 45.21 -49.74
CA GLU A 75 11.66 45.28 -48.45
C GLU A 75 10.38 44.45 -48.40
N GLU A 76 9.58 44.46 -49.48
CA GLU A 76 8.30 43.75 -49.53
C GLU A 76 8.45 42.23 -49.69
N LEU A 77 9.56 41.77 -50.28
CA LEU A 77 9.84 40.34 -50.46
C LEU A 77 10.62 39.75 -49.29
N LYS A 78 11.15 40.58 -48.37
CA LYS A 78 11.97 40.18 -47.22
C LYS A 78 11.19 39.27 -46.28
N GLY A 79 11.39 37.95 -46.42
CA GLY A 79 10.74 36.90 -45.63
C GLY A 79 11.74 35.99 -44.93
N LYS A 80 11.26 35.15 -44.01
CA LYS A 80 12.10 34.28 -43.18
C LYS A 80 12.74 33.09 -43.91
N GLU A 81 12.35 32.81 -45.16
CA GLU A 81 12.70 31.56 -45.84
C GLU A 81 13.37 31.74 -47.21
N ILE A 82 13.43 32.96 -47.76
CA ILE A 82 14.00 33.23 -49.10
C ILE A 82 15.17 34.19 -48.98
N LEU A 83 16.31 33.85 -49.57
CA LEU A 83 17.47 34.74 -49.61
C LEU A 83 17.35 35.72 -50.79
N ILE A 84 17.32 37.01 -50.48
CA ILE A 84 17.14 38.06 -51.49
C ILE A 84 18.40 38.91 -51.61
N GLU A 85 18.80 39.18 -52.85
CA GLU A 85 19.90 40.09 -53.16
C GLU A 85 19.60 40.91 -54.40
N ARG A 86 20.09 42.14 -54.38
CA ARG A 86 20.04 43.02 -55.54
C ARG A 86 21.26 42.82 -56.43
N VAL A 87 21.04 42.73 -57.73
CA VAL A 87 22.07 42.78 -58.78
C VAL A 87 22.45 44.24 -59.02
N LYS A 88 23.74 44.57 -58.92
CA LYS A 88 24.23 45.96 -58.98
C LYS A 88 24.85 46.28 -60.33
N PHE A 89 24.04 46.71 -61.30
CA PHE A 89 24.56 47.12 -62.61
C PHE A 89 25.36 48.44 -62.53
N PRO A 90 26.38 48.61 -63.39
CA PRO A 90 27.17 49.84 -63.46
C PRO A 90 26.32 51.06 -63.86
N LYS A 91 26.61 52.22 -63.27
CA LYS A 91 25.83 53.46 -63.46
C LYS A 91 25.93 53.96 -64.91
N GLY A 92 24.78 54.35 -65.48
CA GLY A 92 24.70 54.99 -66.81
C GLY A 92 24.43 54.03 -67.97
N HIS A 93 24.13 52.77 -67.69
CA HIS A 93 23.70 51.77 -68.67
C HIS A 93 22.32 51.23 -68.26
N ASP A 94 21.36 51.29 -69.18
CA ASP A 94 20.15 50.47 -69.13
C ASP A 94 20.57 49.01 -69.32
N LEU A 95 19.86 48.05 -68.72
CA LEU A 95 20.24 46.64 -68.81
C LEU A 95 20.33 46.15 -70.25
N GLU A 96 19.51 46.72 -71.14
CA GLU A 96 19.50 46.48 -72.58
C GLU A 96 20.81 46.86 -73.31
N HIS A 97 21.56 47.84 -72.77
CA HIS A 97 22.79 48.38 -73.37
C HIS A 97 24.05 48.01 -72.57
N ALA A 98 23.91 47.16 -71.56
CA ALA A 98 25.02 46.70 -70.73
C ALA A 98 25.85 45.64 -71.45
N ASP A 99 27.17 45.66 -71.22
CA ASP A 99 28.06 44.58 -71.66
C ASP A 99 27.64 43.26 -70.99
N LEU A 100 27.38 42.24 -71.80
CA LEU A 100 26.99 40.90 -71.37
C LEU A 100 27.95 40.36 -70.30
N PHE A 101 29.24 40.61 -70.47
CA PHE A 101 30.26 40.17 -69.51
C PHE A 101 30.09 40.80 -68.13
N LEU A 102 29.72 42.09 -68.08
CA LEU A 102 29.49 42.81 -66.83
C LEU A 102 28.23 42.33 -66.11
N VAL A 103 27.16 42.04 -66.87
CA VAL A 103 25.92 41.45 -66.34
C VAL A 103 26.22 40.06 -65.74
N SER A 104 26.90 39.19 -66.49
CA SER A 104 27.28 37.85 -66.02
C SER A 104 28.14 37.90 -64.75
N LYS A 105 29.10 38.83 -64.69
CA LYS A 105 29.97 39.03 -63.51
C LYS A 105 29.16 39.45 -62.29
N GLU A 106 28.20 40.35 -62.44
CA GLU A 106 27.43 40.82 -61.29
C GLU A 106 26.41 39.80 -60.78
N ILE A 107 25.85 38.95 -61.65
CA ILE A 107 25.05 37.79 -61.23
C ILE A 107 25.90 36.86 -60.35
N LYS A 108 27.12 36.51 -60.80
CA LYS A 108 28.07 35.72 -60.00
C LYS A 108 28.37 36.37 -58.65
N ASN A 109 28.69 37.66 -58.63
CA ASN A 109 28.95 38.40 -57.39
C ASN A 109 27.75 38.40 -56.44
N SER A 110 26.53 38.53 -56.97
CA SER A 110 25.30 38.55 -56.18
C SER A 110 25.07 37.19 -55.50
N LEU A 111 25.27 36.09 -56.23
CA LEU A 111 25.21 34.73 -55.67
C LEU A 111 26.27 34.51 -54.58
N ILE A 112 27.50 34.98 -54.79
CA ILE A 112 28.56 34.93 -53.77
C ILE A 112 28.16 35.71 -52.51
N ARG A 113 27.61 36.93 -52.65
CA ARG A 113 27.15 37.73 -51.51
C ARG A 113 26.06 37.01 -50.72
N ILE A 114 25.11 36.36 -51.39
CA ILE A 114 24.07 35.55 -50.76
C ILE A 114 24.66 34.37 -50.00
N GLY A 115 25.57 33.62 -50.63
CA GLY A 115 26.25 32.49 -49.99
C GLY A 115 26.96 32.92 -48.70
N LEU A 116 27.70 34.04 -48.74
CA LEU A 116 28.38 34.59 -47.57
C LEU A 116 27.41 35.07 -46.48
N LYS A 117 26.26 35.67 -46.85
CA LYS A 117 25.21 36.04 -45.89
C LYS A 117 24.63 34.82 -45.18
N SER A 118 24.42 33.71 -45.90
CA SER A 118 23.93 32.46 -45.33
C SER A 118 24.89 31.87 -44.31
N LEU A 119 26.20 31.92 -44.57
CA LEU A 119 27.22 31.39 -43.65
C LEU A 119 27.23 32.10 -42.29
N LYS A 120 26.92 33.40 -42.23
CA LYS A 120 26.84 34.14 -40.94
C LYS A 120 25.75 33.61 -40.00
N SER A 121 24.79 32.86 -40.52
CA SER A 121 23.71 32.27 -39.70
C SER A 121 24.11 30.92 -39.08
N ILE A 122 25.26 30.35 -39.45
CA ILE A 122 25.76 29.08 -38.93
C ILE A 122 26.04 29.16 -37.43
N ASP A 123 26.63 30.26 -36.96
CA ASP A 123 26.96 30.40 -35.52
C ASP A 123 25.70 30.28 -34.66
N ALA A 124 24.62 30.94 -35.05
CA ALA A 124 23.33 30.84 -34.36
C ALA A 124 22.72 29.42 -34.41
N LEU A 125 22.94 28.68 -35.50
CA LEU A 125 22.53 27.27 -35.58
C LEU A 125 23.37 26.40 -34.64
N THR A 126 24.68 26.61 -34.56
CA THR A 126 25.55 25.84 -33.66
C THR A 126 25.22 26.06 -32.19
N GLU A 127 24.79 27.27 -31.80
CA GLU A 127 24.32 27.55 -30.44
C GLU A 127 23.02 26.80 -30.13
N LYS A 128 22.07 26.78 -31.07
CA LYS A 128 20.84 26.00 -30.94
C LYS A 128 21.13 24.50 -30.80
N ASP A 129 22.05 23.97 -31.59
CA ASP A 129 22.46 22.57 -31.50
C ASP A 129 23.07 22.23 -30.14
N LYS A 130 23.91 23.11 -29.57
CA LYS A 130 24.44 22.94 -28.22
C LYS A 130 23.34 22.92 -27.18
N PHE A 131 22.36 23.83 -27.30
CA PHE A 131 21.22 23.89 -26.40
C PHE A 131 20.35 22.64 -26.48
N ILE A 132 20.08 22.15 -27.70
CA ILE A 132 19.35 20.88 -27.92
C ILE A 132 20.07 19.73 -27.23
N ARG A 133 21.39 19.60 -27.42
CA ARG A 133 22.19 18.55 -26.76
C ARG A 133 22.14 18.62 -25.23
N SER A 134 22.12 19.82 -24.64
CA SER A 134 21.93 19.96 -23.19
C SER A 134 20.55 19.49 -22.74
N LEU A 135 19.49 19.85 -23.47
CA LEU A 135 18.14 19.41 -23.16
C LEU A 135 17.99 17.88 -23.27
N GLU A 136 18.60 17.26 -24.29
CA GLU A 136 18.61 15.80 -24.44
C GLU A 136 19.26 15.10 -23.24
N LYS A 137 20.36 15.67 -22.72
CA LYS A 137 21.03 15.15 -21.53
C LYS A 137 20.13 15.24 -20.29
N ASP A 138 19.47 16.37 -20.09
CA ASP A 138 18.56 16.57 -18.96
C ASP A 138 17.35 15.65 -19.05
N MET A 139 16.77 15.48 -20.25
CA MET A 139 15.69 14.52 -20.49
C MET A 139 16.11 13.09 -20.17
N TYR A 140 17.34 12.70 -20.51
CA TYR A 140 17.86 11.37 -20.18
C TYR A 140 17.99 11.19 -18.66
N GLY A 141 18.49 12.20 -17.94
CA GLY A 141 18.56 12.20 -16.47
C GLY A 141 17.19 12.05 -15.81
N LEU A 142 16.20 12.85 -16.25
CA LEU A 142 14.83 12.78 -15.75
C LEU A 142 14.17 11.43 -16.02
N LYS A 143 14.49 10.79 -17.15
CA LYS A 143 13.96 9.46 -17.48
C LYS A 143 14.44 8.40 -16.48
N ILE A 144 15.73 8.43 -16.13
CA ILE A 144 16.30 7.52 -15.12
C ILE A 144 15.64 7.75 -13.75
N GLU A 145 15.53 9.01 -13.33
CA GLU A 145 14.90 9.34 -12.04
C GLU A 145 13.44 8.86 -11.98
N ASN A 146 12.68 9.02 -13.07
CA ASN A 146 11.30 8.56 -13.16
C ASN A 146 11.19 7.02 -13.08
N GLU A 147 12.11 6.28 -13.70
CA GLU A 147 12.16 4.82 -13.56
C GLU A 147 12.45 4.37 -12.13
N ASP A 148 13.36 5.06 -11.43
CA ASP A 148 13.66 4.74 -10.03
C ASP A 148 12.52 5.11 -9.08
N LEU A 149 11.83 6.23 -9.32
CA LEU A 149 10.62 6.59 -8.59
C LEU A 149 9.51 5.55 -8.78
N LYS A 150 9.32 5.04 -10.00
CA LYS A 150 8.36 3.95 -10.26
C LYS A 150 8.68 2.68 -9.48
N LYS A 151 9.96 2.30 -9.38
CA LYS A 151 10.37 1.14 -8.56
C LYS A 151 10.05 1.37 -7.08
N LYS A 152 10.33 2.57 -6.55
CA LYS A 152 10.01 2.93 -5.17
C LYS A 152 8.51 2.88 -4.89
N ILE A 153 7.68 3.40 -5.81
CA ILE A 153 6.22 3.34 -5.70
C ILE A 153 5.75 1.89 -5.62
N LYS A 154 6.23 1.02 -6.52
CA LYS A 154 5.86 -0.41 -6.51
C LYS A 154 6.21 -1.10 -5.19
N ASN A 155 7.38 -0.79 -4.61
CA ASN A 155 7.78 -1.35 -3.31
C ASN A 155 6.87 -0.84 -2.18
N LEU A 156 6.54 0.45 -2.18
CA LEU A 156 5.63 1.03 -1.19
C LEU A 156 4.22 0.44 -1.29
N GLU A 157 3.71 0.22 -2.51
CA GLU A 157 2.43 -0.46 -2.73
C GLU A 157 2.42 -1.87 -2.13
N GLN A 158 3.51 -2.64 -2.29
CA GLN A 158 3.64 -3.96 -1.66
C GLN A 158 3.65 -3.89 -0.13
N THR A 159 4.35 -2.91 0.46
CA THR A 159 4.35 -2.70 1.91
C THR A 159 3.00 -2.26 2.44
N VAL A 160 2.27 -1.41 1.71
CA VAL A 160 0.90 -1.02 2.08
C VAL A 160 -0.01 -2.24 2.04
N GLN A 161 0.12 -3.09 1.01
CA GLN A 161 -0.68 -4.31 0.92
C GLN A 161 -0.41 -5.26 2.08
N SER A 162 0.84 -5.42 2.53
CA SER A 162 1.14 -6.26 3.71
C SER A 162 0.50 -5.69 4.99
N PHE A 163 0.54 -4.37 5.18
CA PHE A 163 -0.13 -3.74 6.34
C PHE A 163 -1.64 -3.89 6.32
N VAL A 164 -2.27 -3.88 5.13
CA VAL A 164 -3.71 -4.15 5.02
C VAL A 164 -4.02 -5.58 5.48
N SER A 165 -3.24 -6.57 5.05
CA SER A 165 -3.41 -7.96 5.50
C SER A 165 -3.18 -8.13 7.01
N GLU A 166 -2.17 -7.45 7.58
CA GLU A 166 -1.93 -7.47 9.03
C GLU A 166 -3.12 -6.86 9.80
N LYS A 167 -3.70 -5.77 9.30
CA LYS A 167 -4.88 -5.14 9.90
C LYS A 167 -6.09 -6.07 9.91
N GLU A 168 -6.31 -6.82 8.83
CA GLU A 168 -7.40 -7.81 8.76
C GLU A 168 -7.21 -8.91 9.81
N LEU A 169 -5.97 -9.38 10.00
CA LEU A 169 -5.65 -10.35 11.04
C LEU A 169 -5.93 -9.78 12.44
N ILE A 170 -5.52 -8.54 12.72
CA ILE A 170 -5.79 -7.88 13.99
C ILE A 170 -7.29 -7.80 14.28
N ASN A 171 -8.11 -7.41 13.30
CA ASN A 171 -9.56 -7.37 13.46
C ASN A 171 -10.15 -8.76 13.81
N SER A 172 -9.62 -9.83 13.21
CA SER A 172 -10.08 -11.20 13.54
C SER A 172 -9.69 -11.60 14.97
N LEU A 173 -8.47 -11.23 15.41
CA LEU A 173 -8.00 -11.50 16.76
C LEU A 173 -8.78 -10.70 17.81
N GLU A 174 -9.18 -9.46 17.50
CA GLU A 174 -10.06 -8.66 18.36
C GLU A 174 -11.43 -9.32 18.54
N GLN A 175 -12.03 -9.85 17.47
CA GLN A 175 -13.29 -10.59 17.56
C GLN A 175 -13.17 -11.86 18.41
N ASP A 176 -12.07 -12.60 18.27
CA ASP A 176 -11.83 -13.81 19.06
C ASP A 176 -11.57 -13.46 20.54
N LEU A 177 -10.89 -12.35 20.83
CA LEU A 177 -10.73 -11.84 22.19
C LEU A 177 -12.07 -11.50 22.84
N ASP A 178 -12.97 -10.86 22.10
CA ASP A 178 -14.31 -10.54 22.60
C ASP A 178 -15.11 -11.82 22.91
N ARG A 179 -15.04 -12.84 22.04
CA ARG A 179 -15.68 -14.15 22.28
C ARG A 179 -15.13 -14.82 23.54
N ILE A 180 -13.81 -14.91 23.66
CA ILE A 180 -13.15 -15.52 24.84
C ILE A 180 -13.53 -14.78 26.12
N ASN A 181 -13.67 -13.46 26.08
CA ASN A 181 -14.11 -12.69 27.24
C ASN A 181 -15.54 -13.01 27.66
N VAL A 182 -16.45 -13.24 26.71
CA VAL A 182 -17.81 -13.71 27.02
C VAL A 182 -17.77 -15.09 27.67
N GLU A 183 -17.09 -16.06 27.05
CA GLU A 183 -16.96 -17.41 27.58
C GLU A 183 -16.34 -17.43 28.98
N LYS A 184 -15.31 -16.60 29.21
CA LYS A 184 -14.70 -16.45 30.53
C LYS A 184 -15.72 -15.97 31.58
N ASN A 185 -16.53 -14.96 31.25
CA ASN A 185 -17.54 -14.43 32.18
C ASN A 185 -18.62 -15.46 32.50
N GLU A 186 -19.03 -16.26 31.51
CA GLU A 186 -19.99 -17.36 31.70
C GLU A 186 -19.42 -18.43 32.65
N ILE A 187 -18.17 -18.84 32.44
CA ILE A 187 -17.48 -19.81 33.30
C ILE A 187 -17.28 -19.26 34.72
N GLU A 188 -17.01 -17.97 34.88
CA GLU A 188 -16.90 -17.33 36.20
C GLU A 188 -18.24 -17.34 36.93
N LEU A 189 -19.34 -17.08 36.23
CA LEU A 189 -20.68 -17.15 36.78
C LEU A 189 -21.02 -18.58 37.23
N GLU A 190 -20.82 -19.58 36.36
CA GLU A 190 -21.07 -20.98 36.67
C GLU A 190 -20.23 -21.46 37.87
N ASN A 191 -18.94 -21.09 37.93
CA ASN A 191 -18.09 -21.38 39.08
C ASN A 191 -18.63 -20.77 40.38
N SER A 192 -19.19 -19.56 40.32
CA SER A 192 -19.78 -18.91 41.49
C SER A 192 -21.03 -19.64 41.99
N GLU A 193 -21.83 -20.19 41.08
CA GLU A 193 -23.02 -20.98 41.38
C GLU A 193 -22.65 -22.33 41.97
N LEU A 194 -21.70 -23.05 41.35
CA LEU A 194 -21.19 -24.32 41.86
C LEU A 194 -20.58 -24.17 43.27
N LYS A 195 -19.85 -23.08 43.53
CA LYS A 195 -19.33 -22.80 44.88
C LYS A 195 -20.45 -22.63 45.91
N LYS A 196 -21.55 -21.97 45.55
CA LYS A 196 -22.72 -21.86 46.43
C LYS A 196 -23.34 -23.23 46.67
N GLU A 197 -23.52 -24.03 45.62
CA GLU A 197 -24.07 -25.39 45.76
C GLU A 197 -23.19 -26.28 46.65
N ILE A 198 -21.87 -26.27 46.46
CA ILE A 198 -20.92 -26.99 47.30
C ILE A 198 -21.11 -26.59 48.77
N LYS A 199 -21.13 -25.29 49.06
CA LYS A 199 -21.32 -24.79 50.42
C LYS A 199 -22.64 -25.29 51.03
N THR A 200 -23.75 -25.24 50.29
CA THR A 200 -25.03 -25.74 50.79
C THR A 200 -25.01 -27.25 51.06
N LYS A 201 -24.28 -28.04 50.27
CA LYS A 201 -24.10 -29.48 50.49
C LYS A 201 -23.21 -29.75 51.69
N GLU A 202 -22.12 -29.00 51.87
CA GLU A 202 -21.24 -29.09 53.04
C GLU A 202 -21.98 -28.78 54.35
N ASP A 203 -22.79 -27.72 54.36
CA ASP A 203 -23.64 -27.36 55.51
C ASP A 203 -24.59 -28.52 55.85
N ARG A 204 -25.20 -29.13 54.82
CA ARG A 204 -26.13 -30.26 54.99
C ARG A 204 -25.43 -31.55 55.44
N ILE A 205 -24.22 -31.82 54.97
CA ILE A 205 -23.38 -32.92 55.46
C ILE A 205 -23.09 -32.70 56.94
N SER A 206 -22.68 -31.49 57.32
CA SER A 206 -22.39 -31.13 58.72
C SER A 206 -23.60 -31.33 59.64
N GLU A 207 -24.80 -30.96 59.17
CA GLU A 207 -26.06 -31.22 59.88
C GLU A 207 -26.32 -32.72 60.06
N ILE A 208 -26.15 -33.51 59.00
CA ILE A 208 -26.33 -34.97 59.04
C ILE A 208 -25.32 -35.62 59.99
N GLU A 209 -24.05 -35.21 59.94
CA GLU A 209 -23.01 -35.71 60.85
C GLU A 209 -23.32 -35.38 62.31
N ALA A 210 -23.84 -34.18 62.59
CA ALA A 210 -24.27 -33.80 63.94
C ALA A 210 -25.43 -34.68 64.42
N ARG A 211 -26.44 -34.89 63.56
CA ARG A 211 -27.56 -35.80 63.86
C ARG A 211 -27.11 -37.24 64.06
N TYR A 212 -26.17 -37.71 63.24
CA TYR A 212 -25.60 -39.05 63.36
C TYR A 212 -24.91 -39.22 64.71
N ARG A 213 -24.05 -38.27 65.12
CA ARG A 213 -23.38 -38.29 66.42
C ARG A 213 -24.38 -38.28 67.60
N ASP A 214 -25.45 -37.50 67.50
CA ASP A 214 -26.51 -37.47 68.52
C ASP A 214 -27.23 -38.83 68.64
N ILE A 215 -27.54 -39.46 67.50
CA ILE A 215 -28.14 -40.81 67.48
C ILE A 215 -27.16 -41.83 68.03
N GLU A 216 -25.89 -41.79 67.61
CA GLU A 216 -24.84 -42.70 68.09
C GLU A 216 -24.67 -42.63 69.60
N ALA A 217 -24.71 -41.44 70.21
CA ALA A 217 -24.70 -41.26 71.67
C ALA A 217 -25.97 -41.79 72.36
N LYS A 218 -27.09 -41.88 71.64
CA LYS A 218 -28.37 -42.38 72.13
C LYS A 218 -28.55 -43.89 71.96
N ILE A 219 -27.84 -44.52 71.02
CA ILE A 219 -27.89 -45.97 70.79
C ILE A 219 -27.42 -46.71 72.05
N LEU A 220 -28.19 -47.72 72.45
CA LEU A 220 -27.82 -48.66 73.50
C LEU A 220 -27.43 -49.98 72.83
N ASN A 221 -26.34 -50.60 73.30
CA ASN A 221 -25.87 -51.87 72.80
C ASN A 221 -26.70 -53.00 73.41
N ILE A 222 -26.98 -54.03 72.61
CA ILE A 222 -27.72 -55.23 73.05
C ILE A 222 -26.70 -56.31 73.37
N TYR A 223 -26.74 -56.83 74.60
CA TYR A 223 -25.86 -57.87 75.10
C TYR A 223 -26.66 -59.12 75.40
N ASP A 224 -26.27 -60.24 74.81
CA ASP A 224 -26.87 -61.56 75.00
C ASP A 224 -26.62 -62.08 76.43
N LEU A 225 -27.68 -62.32 77.19
CA LEU A 225 -27.57 -62.64 78.62
C LEU A 225 -26.87 -63.99 78.84
N ASP A 226 -27.14 -64.99 78.01
CA ASP A 226 -26.59 -66.34 78.16
C ASP A 226 -25.08 -66.34 77.89
N LYS A 227 -24.67 -65.65 76.83
CA LYS A 227 -23.25 -65.48 76.48
C LYS A 227 -22.47 -64.71 77.54
N TYR A 228 -23.09 -63.73 78.19
CA TYR A 228 -22.41 -62.88 79.18
C TYR A 228 -22.43 -63.46 80.58
N TRP A 229 -23.50 -64.19 80.94
CA TRP A 229 -23.60 -64.88 82.21
C TRP A 229 -22.67 -66.09 82.29
N SER A 230 -22.58 -66.89 81.23
CA SER A 230 -21.66 -68.03 81.14
C SER A 230 -20.17 -67.66 81.31
N LYS A 231 -19.80 -66.39 81.07
CA LYS A 231 -18.44 -65.90 81.34
C LYS A 231 -18.19 -65.57 82.82
N ILE A 232 -19.24 -65.38 83.60
CA ILE A 232 -19.18 -64.84 84.96
C ILE A 232 -19.54 -65.93 85.99
N SER A 233 -20.46 -66.83 85.66
CA SER A 233 -20.94 -67.90 86.54
C SER A 233 -21.36 -69.13 85.74
N ASP A 234 -21.20 -70.31 86.33
CA ASP A 234 -21.67 -71.59 85.79
C ASP A 234 -23.06 -71.98 86.30
N ASP A 235 -23.73 -71.12 87.08
CA ASP A 235 -25.07 -71.34 87.62
C ASP A 235 -26.18 -70.97 86.62
N GLU A 236 -27.43 -71.35 86.91
CA GLU A 236 -28.60 -71.02 86.08
C GLU A 236 -28.74 -69.51 85.85
N LYS A 237 -29.11 -69.12 84.62
CA LYS A 237 -29.20 -67.71 84.21
C LYS A 237 -30.09 -66.88 85.15
N PRO A 238 -29.71 -65.62 85.43
CA PRO A 238 -30.49 -64.78 86.32
C PRO A 238 -31.83 -64.42 85.69
N LYS A 239 -32.89 -64.45 86.52
CA LYS A 239 -34.23 -64.06 86.06
C LYS A 239 -34.27 -62.55 85.88
N VAL A 240 -35.09 -62.07 84.94
CA VAL A 240 -35.24 -60.64 84.64
C VAL A 240 -35.45 -59.78 85.89
N ASN A 241 -36.23 -60.26 86.85
CA ASN A 241 -36.49 -59.55 88.11
C ASN A 241 -35.24 -59.37 88.99
N GLU A 242 -34.28 -60.30 88.96
CA GLU A 242 -33.01 -60.17 89.68
C GLU A 242 -32.10 -59.14 88.99
N ILE A 243 -32.13 -59.10 87.65
CA ILE A 243 -31.38 -58.15 86.85
C ILE A 243 -31.93 -56.73 87.05
N ILE A 244 -33.26 -56.54 87.06
CA ILE A 244 -33.90 -55.26 87.34
C ILE A 244 -33.52 -54.74 88.74
N LYS A 245 -33.57 -55.60 89.76
CA LYS A 245 -33.16 -55.22 91.13
C LYS A 245 -31.68 -54.81 91.20
N ALA A 246 -30.80 -55.53 90.52
CA ALA A 246 -29.38 -55.18 90.47
C ALA A 246 -29.13 -53.85 89.74
N ILE A 247 -29.89 -53.57 88.68
CA ILE A 247 -29.86 -52.28 87.96
C ILE A 247 -30.31 -51.14 88.88
N GLU A 248 -31.40 -51.34 89.65
CA GLU A 248 -31.90 -50.36 90.63
C GLU A 248 -30.88 -50.08 91.74
N ILE A 249 -30.23 -51.12 92.28
CA ILE A 249 -29.20 -50.98 93.34
C ILE A 249 -27.98 -50.21 92.83
N LEU A 250 -27.56 -50.45 91.58
CA LEU A 250 -26.44 -49.75 90.96
C LEU A 250 -26.81 -48.36 90.44
N ASN A 251 -28.11 -48.01 90.48
CA ASN A 251 -28.65 -46.74 90.02
C ASN A 251 -28.24 -46.41 88.57
N PHE A 252 -28.38 -47.39 87.67
CA PHE A 252 -28.07 -47.22 86.25
C PHE A 252 -29.31 -46.80 85.45
N ASP A 253 -29.34 -45.54 85.00
CA ASP A 253 -30.53 -44.93 84.38
C ASP A 253 -30.82 -45.36 82.93
N ARG A 254 -29.87 -46.03 82.25
CA ARG A 254 -29.98 -46.42 80.83
C ARG A 254 -29.69 -47.90 80.57
N VAL A 255 -29.88 -48.75 81.57
CA VAL A 255 -29.74 -50.20 81.45
C VAL A 255 -31.10 -50.85 81.61
N VAL A 256 -31.51 -51.65 80.64
CA VAL A 256 -32.81 -52.34 80.65
C VAL A 256 -32.58 -53.82 80.34
N ALA A 257 -33.27 -54.70 81.07
CA ALA A 257 -33.14 -56.14 80.89
C ALA A 257 -34.44 -56.74 80.35
N SER A 258 -34.28 -57.75 79.50
CA SER A 258 -35.30 -58.68 79.03
C SER A 258 -34.89 -60.11 79.39
N GLU A 259 -35.72 -61.11 79.06
CA GLU A 259 -35.45 -62.52 79.40
C GLU A 259 -34.16 -63.06 78.79
N ASP A 260 -33.78 -62.53 77.62
CA ASP A 260 -32.64 -63.05 76.85
C ASP A 260 -31.53 -62.01 76.61
N PHE A 261 -31.81 -60.72 76.84
CA PHE A 261 -30.85 -59.64 76.55
C PHE A 261 -30.82 -58.55 77.61
N ILE A 262 -29.64 -57.97 77.82
CA ILE A 262 -29.43 -56.72 78.54
C ILE A 262 -29.07 -55.63 77.54
N VAL A 263 -29.83 -54.55 77.55
CA VAL A 263 -29.60 -53.37 76.72
C VAL A 263 -28.90 -52.32 77.58
N SER A 264 -27.71 -51.90 77.18
CA SER A 264 -26.84 -51.03 77.99
C SER A 264 -25.97 -50.11 77.12
N PRO A 265 -25.58 -48.91 77.60
CA PRO A 265 -24.66 -48.03 76.88
C PRO A 265 -23.24 -48.65 76.75
N SER A 266 -22.86 -49.53 77.66
CA SER A 266 -21.52 -50.12 77.73
C SER A 266 -21.55 -51.55 78.30
N GLU A 267 -20.60 -52.36 77.86
CA GLU A 267 -20.37 -53.73 78.32
C GLU A 267 -19.98 -53.78 79.80
N ASP A 268 -19.25 -52.75 80.28
CA ASP A 268 -18.85 -52.63 81.68
C ASP A 268 -20.05 -52.56 82.64
N TYR A 269 -21.11 -51.87 82.22
CA TYR A 269 -22.32 -51.74 83.03
C TYR A 269 -23.04 -53.09 83.13
N VAL A 270 -23.08 -53.86 82.03
CA VAL A 270 -23.62 -55.22 82.04
C VAL A 270 -22.80 -56.12 82.96
N HIS A 271 -21.47 -56.05 82.89
CA HIS A 271 -20.60 -56.84 83.76
C HIS A 271 -20.82 -56.50 85.24
N LYS A 272 -20.95 -55.22 85.61
CA LYS A 272 -21.23 -54.79 86.98
C LYS A 272 -22.57 -55.31 87.51
N VAL A 273 -23.63 -55.23 86.70
CA VAL A 273 -24.96 -55.77 87.03
C VAL A 273 -24.88 -57.28 87.29
N LEU A 274 -24.31 -58.04 86.34
CA LEU A 274 -24.20 -59.49 86.47
C LEU A 274 -23.30 -59.92 87.64
N LYS A 275 -22.19 -59.21 87.87
CA LYS A 275 -21.29 -59.49 89.00
C LYS A 275 -21.98 -59.23 90.35
N LEU A 276 -22.78 -58.18 90.47
CA LEU A 276 -23.56 -57.92 91.68
C LEU A 276 -24.56 -59.05 91.96
N ILE A 277 -25.25 -59.55 90.93
CA ILE A 277 -26.18 -60.68 91.07
C ILE A 277 -25.43 -61.94 91.50
N LYS A 278 -24.28 -62.22 90.89
CA LYS A 278 -23.42 -63.34 91.29
C LYS A 278 -23.04 -63.24 92.77
N MET A 279 -22.50 -62.10 93.20
CA MET A 279 -22.14 -61.88 94.61
C MET A 279 -23.34 -62.04 95.54
N GLY A 280 -24.51 -61.49 95.18
CA GLY A 280 -25.73 -61.63 95.96
C GLY A 280 -26.25 -63.06 96.06
N ARG A 281 -26.03 -63.88 95.02
CA ARG A 281 -26.35 -65.32 95.04
C ARG A 281 -25.33 -66.13 95.84
N GLU A 282 -24.06 -65.77 95.79
CA GLU A 282 -23.00 -66.40 96.59
C GLU A 282 -23.14 -66.09 98.09
N LEU A 283 -23.59 -64.88 98.45
CA LEU A 283 -23.86 -64.48 99.85
C LEU A 283 -25.13 -65.12 100.45
N ASN A 284 -26.03 -65.64 99.63
CA ASN A 284 -27.26 -66.33 100.05
C ASN A 284 -27.16 -67.86 99.95
N LYS A 285 -25.95 -68.40 99.69
CA LYS A 285 -25.68 -69.86 99.58
C LYS A 285 -25.16 -70.50 100.88
N ASP A 286 -25.12 -69.77 101.99
CA ASP A 286 -24.95 -70.30 103.36
C ASP A 286 -26.32 -70.58 104.02
#